data_AF-A0A813U4X7-F1
#
_entry.id   AF-A0A813U4X7-F1
#
_cell.length_a   1.000
_cell.length_b   1.000
_cell.length_c   1.000
_cell.angle_alpha   90.00
_cell.angle_beta   90.00
_cell.angle_gamma   90.00
#
_symmetry.space_group_name_H-M   'P 1'
#
loop_
_entity.id
_entity.type
_entity.pdbx_description
1 polymer ?
#
loop_
_entity_poly.entity_id
_entity_poly.type
_entity_poly.pdbx_seq_one_letter_code
_entity_poly.pdbx_strand_id
1 'polypeptide(L)'
;MTSTVTDTDEKSFQENISYKPGVFRYHDLPTKKRKELFDDRQRELNPCLKESEIANACILMNSDDQQQCRAEMENYKTCKRFWTAVRSFATTNHLLRNDGFPPLSQRPIWKKQLQTWIETNKLTVPDEIKPLI
;
A
#
# COMPACT_ATOMS: atom_id res chain seq x y z
N MET A 1 -8.77 44.62 28.67
CA MET A 1 -8.10 43.90 29.77
C MET A 1 -8.58 42.45 29.67
N THR A 2 -7.90 41.54 28.95
CA THR A 2 -6.80 40.63 29.42
C THR A 2 -7.12 39.98 30.76
N SER A 3 -7.02 38.67 31.05
CA SER A 3 -6.60 37.41 30.42
C SER A 3 -7.08 36.30 31.43
N THR A 4 -7.21 34.99 31.16
CA THR A 4 -6.16 33.96 31.07
C THR A 4 -6.81 32.56 31.10
N VAL A 5 -6.14 31.58 30.49
CA VAL A 5 -6.38 30.13 30.52
C VAL A 5 -5.51 29.50 31.61
N THR A 6 -5.99 28.48 32.34
CA THR A 6 -5.24 27.34 32.95
C THR A 6 -6.27 26.22 33.20
N ASP A 7 -6.30 25.08 32.51
CA ASP A 7 -5.38 23.93 32.51
C ASP A 7 -5.12 23.36 33.91
N THR A 8 -5.71 22.19 34.20
CA THR A 8 -5.20 21.04 35.00
C THR A 8 -6.36 20.22 35.56
N ASP A 9 -6.56 19.01 35.03
CA ASP A 9 -6.98 17.85 35.83
C ASP A 9 -6.32 16.58 35.26
N GLU A 10 -4.99 16.62 35.33
CA GLU A 10 -4.05 15.55 35.03
C GLU A 10 -3.81 14.69 36.28
N LYS A 11 -4.85 13.99 36.79
CA LYS A 11 -4.64 12.96 37.81
C LYS A 11 -5.62 11.80 37.66
N SER A 12 -5.14 10.73 37.03
CA SER A 12 -5.17 9.35 37.57
C SER A 12 -5.06 8.29 36.46
N PHE A 13 -3.95 8.23 35.73
CA PHE A 13 -3.59 6.99 35.03
C PHE A 13 -2.09 6.86 34.79
N GLN A 14 -1.29 7.10 35.82
CA GLN A 14 0.09 6.70 35.84
C GLN A 14 0.42 6.22 37.23
N GLU A 15 0.48 4.90 37.41
CA GLU A 15 1.50 4.25 38.23
C GLU A 15 1.41 2.73 38.04
N ASN A 16 2.55 2.12 37.73
CA ASN A 16 2.83 0.68 37.57
C ASN A 16 2.85 0.07 36.16
N ILE A 17 3.41 0.77 35.17
CA ILE A 17 4.09 0.09 34.06
C ILE A 17 5.58 0.36 34.17
N SER A 18 6.28 -0.57 34.80
CA SER A 18 7.74 -0.69 34.74
C SER A 18 8.15 -0.96 33.29
N TYR A 19 8.39 0.10 32.52
CA TYR A 19 8.93 0.03 31.17
C TYR A 19 10.26 -0.72 31.18
N LYS A 20 10.25 -1.98 30.72
CA LYS A 20 11.46 -2.67 30.27
C LYS A 20 11.68 -2.30 28.80
N PRO A 21 12.86 -1.79 28.40
CA PRO A 21 13.13 -1.51 27.01
C PRO A 21 13.35 -2.84 26.27
N GLY A 22 12.54 -3.10 25.25
CA GLY A 22 12.78 -4.19 24.31
C GLY A 22 11.54 -5.01 23.95
N VAL A 23 11.11 -4.86 22.70
CA VAL A 23 10.08 -5.64 21.97
C VAL A 23 8.63 -5.28 22.32
N PHE A 24 8.13 -4.21 21.69
CA PHE A 24 6.69 -3.97 21.55
C PHE A 24 6.11 -5.08 20.66
N ARG A 25 5.32 -6.03 21.21
CA ARG A 25 4.79 -7.15 20.41
C ARG A 25 3.60 -6.67 19.59
N TYR A 26 3.41 -7.23 18.39
CA TYR A 26 2.28 -6.87 17.51
C TYR A 26 0.93 -6.97 18.21
N HIS A 27 0.76 -7.96 19.10
CA HIS A 27 -0.47 -8.16 19.86
C HIS A 27 -0.72 -7.10 20.96
N ASP A 28 0.32 -6.36 21.37
CA ASP A 28 0.23 -5.27 22.34
C ASP A 28 -0.28 -3.97 21.68
N LEU A 29 -0.35 -3.91 20.35
CA LEU A 29 -0.88 -2.76 19.62
C LEU A 29 -2.42 -2.72 19.71
N PRO A 30 -3.01 -1.52 19.81
CA PRO A 30 -4.45 -1.33 19.69
C PRO A 30 -4.97 -1.98 18.40
N THR A 31 -6.17 -2.58 18.45
CA THR A 31 -6.76 -3.31 17.30
C THR A 31 -6.82 -2.47 16.03
N LYS A 32 -7.09 -1.16 16.15
CA LYS A 32 -7.05 -0.22 15.02
C LYS A 32 -5.67 -0.18 14.36
N LYS A 33 -4.61 -0.01 15.15
CA LYS A 33 -3.21 0.06 14.67
C LYS A 33 -2.73 -1.27 14.10
N ARG A 34 -3.18 -2.40 14.67
CA ARG A 34 -2.93 -3.74 14.11
C ARG A 34 -3.53 -3.91 12.72
N LYS A 35 -4.77 -3.43 12.53
CA LYS A 35 -5.46 -3.46 11.24
C LYS A 35 -4.76 -2.57 10.22
N GLU A 36 -4.41 -1.34 10.57
CA GLU A 36 -3.66 -0.43 9.70
C GLU A 36 -2.34 -1.05 9.20
N LEU A 37 -1.55 -1.64 10.10
CA LEU A 37 -0.30 -2.33 9.72
C LEU A 37 -0.52 -3.55 8.85
N PHE A 38 -1.62 -4.28 9.05
CA PHE A 38 -1.98 -5.40 8.19
C PHE A 38 -2.35 -4.90 6.78
N ASP A 39 -3.17 -3.86 6.70
CA ASP A 39 -3.59 -3.26 5.44
C ASP A 39 -2.40 -2.68 4.67
N ASP A 40 -1.44 -2.04 5.36
CA ASP A 40 -0.19 -1.57 4.76
C ASP A 40 0.64 -2.72 4.20
N ARG A 41 0.81 -3.81 4.96
CA ARG A 41 1.52 -5.00 4.44
C ARG A 41 0.81 -5.62 3.24
N GLN A 42 -0.52 -5.69 3.24
CA GLN A 42 -1.27 -6.18 2.08
C GLN A 42 -1.07 -5.27 0.87
N ARG A 43 -1.06 -3.95 1.07
CA ARG A 43 -0.72 -3.00 0.01
C ARG A 43 0.70 -3.19 -0.47
N GLU A 44 1.68 -3.39 0.41
CA GLU A 44 3.08 -3.65 0.03
C GLU A 44 3.23 -4.93 -0.80
N LEU A 45 2.53 -6.00 -0.45
CA LEU A 45 2.64 -7.28 -1.16
C LEU A 45 1.83 -7.32 -2.46
N ASN A 46 0.67 -6.64 -2.50
CA ASN A 46 -0.24 -6.65 -3.63
C ASN A 46 -0.50 -5.22 -4.15
N PRO A 47 0.19 -4.80 -5.23
CA PRO A 47 -0.02 -3.48 -5.80
C PRO A 47 -1.38 -3.30 -6.50
N CYS A 48 -2.14 -4.39 -6.66
CA CYS A 48 -3.48 -4.43 -7.27
C CYS A 48 -4.58 -4.78 -6.27
N LEU A 49 -4.35 -4.58 -4.96
CA LEU A 49 -5.30 -4.94 -3.91
C LEU A 49 -6.66 -4.26 -4.14
N LYS A 50 -6.66 -2.95 -4.41
CA LYS A 50 -7.88 -2.16 -4.62
C LYS A 50 -8.67 -2.64 -5.83
N GLU A 51 -7.98 -2.92 -6.94
CA GLU A 51 -8.61 -3.41 -8.17
C GLU A 51 -9.20 -4.81 -7.97
N SER A 52 -8.56 -5.65 -7.15
CA SER A 52 -9.12 -6.95 -6.76
C SER A 52 -10.35 -6.83 -5.87
N GLU A 53 -10.36 -5.89 -4.93
CA GLU A 53 -11.51 -5.62 -4.07
C GLU A 53 -12.71 -5.13 -4.90
N ILE A 54 -12.48 -4.23 -5.86
CA ILE A 54 -13.52 -3.73 -6.77
C ILE A 54 -14.09 -4.87 -7.63
N ALA A 55 -13.23 -5.69 -8.23
CA ALA A 55 -13.68 -6.82 -9.05
C ALA A 55 -14.49 -7.83 -8.22
N ASN A 56 -14.03 -8.17 -7.02
CA ASN A 56 -14.72 -9.09 -6.12
C ASN A 56 -16.06 -8.50 -5.64
N ALA A 57 -16.09 -7.22 -5.30
CA ALA A 57 -17.32 -6.54 -4.89
C ALA A 57 -18.37 -6.56 -6.01
N CYS A 58 -17.96 -6.33 -7.26
CA CYS A 58 -18.86 -6.42 -8.40
C CYS A 58 -19.45 -7.84 -8.55
N ILE A 59 -18.62 -8.88 -8.46
CA ILE A 59 -19.05 -10.28 -8.59
C ILE A 59 -20.08 -10.61 -7.50
N LEU A 60 -19.81 -10.22 -6.24
CA LEU A 60 -20.72 -10.43 -5.12
C LEU A 60 -22.07 -9.71 -5.31
N MET A 61 -22.07 -8.51 -5.88
CA MET A 61 -23.29 -7.74 -6.13
C MET A 61 -24.13 -8.30 -7.29
N ASN A 62 -23.50 -8.98 -8.25
CA ASN A 62 -24.14 -9.48 -9.46
C ASN A 62 -24.38 -10.99 -9.44
N SER A 63 -24.54 -11.59 -8.25
CA SER A 63 -24.82 -13.03 -8.07
C SER A 63 -23.82 -13.94 -8.79
N ASP A 64 -22.54 -13.61 -8.69
CA ASP A 64 -21.42 -14.30 -9.33
C ASP A 64 -21.38 -14.24 -10.88
N ASP A 65 -22.18 -13.36 -11.51
CA ASP A 65 -22.10 -13.13 -12.95
C ASP A 65 -20.85 -12.31 -13.33
N GLN A 66 -19.78 -13.02 -13.68
CA GLN A 66 -18.52 -12.43 -14.10
C GLN A 66 -18.62 -11.60 -15.40
N GLN A 67 -19.63 -11.85 -16.25
CA GLN A 67 -19.74 -11.13 -17.53
C GLN A 67 -20.12 -9.67 -17.31
N GLN A 68 -20.92 -9.39 -16.28
CA GLN A 68 -21.31 -8.03 -15.89
C GLN A 68 -20.13 -7.23 -15.32
N CYS A 69 -19.14 -7.92 -14.75
CA CYS A 69 -17.97 -7.32 -14.10
C CYS A 69 -16.72 -7.30 -14.99
N ARG A 70 -16.90 -7.42 -16.31
CA ARG A 70 -15.77 -7.53 -17.25
C ARG A 70 -14.82 -6.33 -17.14
N ALA A 71 -15.34 -5.12 -17.00
CA ALA A 71 -14.52 -3.91 -16.93
C ALA A 71 -13.60 -3.91 -15.69
N GLU A 72 -14.15 -4.27 -14.53
CA GLU A 72 -13.44 -4.36 -13.26
C GLU A 72 -12.38 -5.48 -13.29
N MET A 73 -12.74 -6.62 -13.87
CA MET A 73 -11.80 -7.74 -14.06
C MET A 73 -10.68 -7.40 -15.04
N GLU A 74 -10.97 -6.71 -16.15
CA GLU A 74 -9.95 -6.27 -17.10
C GLU A 74 -9.04 -5.20 -16.48
N ASN A 75 -9.57 -4.30 -15.65
CA ASN A 75 -8.76 -3.37 -14.88
C ASN A 75 -7.80 -4.12 -13.93
N TYR A 76 -8.31 -5.12 -13.18
CA TYR A 76 -7.47 -5.94 -12.31
C TYR A 76 -6.38 -6.71 -13.08
N LYS A 77 -6.72 -7.29 -14.24
CA LYS A 77 -5.74 -7.97 -15.11
C LYS A 77 -4.69 -7.00 -15.63
N THR A 78 -5.10 -5.82 -16.08
CA THR A 78 -4.21 -4.77 -16.57
C THR A 78 -3.24 -4.32 -15.48
N CYS A 79 -3.75 -4.08 -14.27
CA CYS A 79 -2.92 -3.78 -13.11
C CYS A 79 -1.85 -4.85 -12.88
N LYS A 80 -2.24 -6.15 -12.86
CA LYS A 80 -1.28 -7.24 -12.65
C LYS A 80 -0.20 -7.30 -13.72
N ARG A 81 -0.58 -7.12 -14.99
CA ARG A 81 0.36 -7.12 -16.11
C ARG A 81 1.35 -5.97 -16.01
N PHE A 82 0.86 -4.77 -15.71
CA PHE A 82 1.69 -3.59 -15.51
C PHE A 82 2.71 -3.79 -14.39
N TRP A 83 2.26 -4.20 -13.20
CA TRP A 83 3.18 -4.39 -12.07
C TRP A 83 4.15 -5.55 -12.24
N THR A 84 3.77 -6.58 -12.99
CA THR A 84 4.70 -7.66 -13.38
C THR A 84 5.78 -7.13 -14.32
N ALA A 85 5.42 -6.27 -15.28
CA ALA A 85 6.37 -5.61 -16.17
C ALA A 85 7.31 -4.67 -15.38
N VAL A 86 6.75 -3.85 -14.47
CA VAL A 86 7.53 -2.97 -13.60
C VAL A 86 8.52 -3.77 -12.75
N ARG A 87 8.07 -4.86 -12.12
CA ARG A 87 8.96 -5.73 -11.36
C ARG A 87 10.11 -6.25 -12.22
N SER A 88 9.79 -6.86 -13.36
CA SER A 88 10.80 -7.43 -14.26
C SER A 88 11.82 -6.37 -14.72
N PHE A 89 11.31 -5.21 -15.13
CA PHE A 89 12.11 -4.07 -15.58
C PHE A 89 12.99 -3.54 -14.45
N ALA A 90 12.42 -3.28 -13.27
CA ALA A 90 13.15 -2.72 -12.15
C ALA A 90 14.18 -3.70 -11.58
N THR A 91 13.92 -5.01 -11.58
CA THR A 91 14.92 -6.05 -11.25
C THR A 91 16.07 -6.04 -12.25
N THR A 92 15.76 -6.00 -13.56
CA THR A 92 16.78 -5.99 -14.62
C THR A 92 17.65 -4.72 -14.56
N ASN A 93 17.07 -3.60 -14.14
CA ASN A 93 17.78 -2.33 -13.98
C ASN A 93 18.36 -2.12 -12.56
N HIS A 94 18.37 -3.15 -11.71
CA HIS A 94 18.91 -3.10 -10.34
C HIS A 94 18.32 -2.00 -9.45
N LEU A 95 17.04 -1.67 -9.65
CA LEU A 95 16.31 -0.64 -8.90
C LEU A 95 15.57 -1.19 -7.67
N LEU A 96 15.41 -2.52 -7.58
CA LEU A 96 14.77 -3.20 -6.45
C LEU A 96 15.82 -3.92 -5.61
N ARG A 97 15.69 -3.77 -4.29
CA ARG A 97 16.19 -4.79 -3.35
C ARG A 97 15.25 -6.00 -3.42
N ASN A 98 15.67 -7.17 -2.94
CA ASN A 98 15.03 -8.49 -3.14
C ASN A 98 13.50 -8.63 -2.84
N ASP A 99 12.81 -7.54 -2.52
CA ASP A 99 11.44 -7.41 -2.01
C ASP A 99 10.35 -7.45 -3.10
N GLY A 100 10.69 -7.88 -4.32
CA GLY A 100 9.73 -8.23 -5.37
C GLY A 100 9.03 -7.05 -6.08
N PHE A 101 8.54 -6.01 -5.39
CA PHE A 101 7.88 -4.86 -6.01
C PHE A 101 8.46 -3.53 -5.51
N PRO A 102 8.31 -2.42 -6.27
CA PRO A 102 8.69 -1.10 -5.78
C PRO A 102 7.97 -0.74 -4.46
N PRO A 103 8.66 -0.07 -3.52
CA PRO A 103 8.09 0.35 -2.26
C PRO A 103 6.92 1.32 -2.48
N LEU A 104 5.99 1.40 -1.52
CA LEU A 104 4.76 2.21 -1.64
C LEU A 104 5.03 3.66 -2.05
N SER A 105 6.12 4.26 -1.55
CA SER A 105 6.54 5.62 -1.86
C SER A 105 6.88 5.84 -3.34
N GLN A 106 7.39 4.81 -4.03
CA GLN A 106 7.78 4.90 -5.44
C GLN A 106 6.65 4.53 -6.41
N ARG A 107 5.59 3.88 -5.93
CA ARG A 107 4.52 3.41 -6.80
C ARG A 107 3.79 4.51 -7.58
N PRO A 108 3.50 5.69 -7.00
CA PRO A 108 2.90 6.78 -7.75
C PRO A 108 3.75 7.20 -8.96
N ILE A 109 5.08 7.12 -8.84
CA ILE A 109 6.02 7.47 -9.91
C ILE A 109 5.89 6.48 -11.06
N TRP A 110 5.96 5.17 -10.77
CA TRP A 110 5.72 4.13 -11.78
C TRP A 110 4.35 4.24 -12.43
N LYS A 111 3.30 4.50 -11.64
CA LYS A 111 1.92 4.62 -12.14
C LYS A 111 1.76 5.71 -13.20
N LYS A 112 2.57 6.77 -13.21
CA LYS A 112 2.57 7.79 -14.28
C LYS A 112 2.82 7.18 -15.66
N GLN A 113 3.55 6.07 -15.73
CA GLN A 113 3.88 5.39 -16.99
C GLN A 113 2.80 4.40 -17.46
N LEU A 114 1.75 4.14 -16.67
CA LEU A 114 0.76 3.11 -16.98
C LEU A 114 0.15 3.28 -18.38
N GLN A 115 -0.26 4.49 -18.74
CA GLN A 115 -0.89 4.76 -20.03
C GLN A 115 0.07 4.51 -21.20
N THR A 116 1.28 5.07 -21.12
CA THR A 116 2.32 4.84 -22.13
C THR A 116 2.69 3.37 -22.25
N TRP A 117 2.75 2.64 -21.14
CA TRP A 117 3.01 1.20 -21.15
C TRP A 117 1.87 0.41 -21.79
N ILE A 118 0.60 0.79 -21.56
CA ILE A 118 -0.55 0.14 -22.22
C ILE A 118 -0.44 0.29 -23.75
N GLU A 119 -0.02 1.46 -24.23
CA GLU A 119 0.04 1.77 -25.66
C GLU A 119 1.29 1.21 -26.35
N THR A 120 2.44 1.26 -25.68
CA THR A 120 3.75 0.99 -26.30
C THR A 120 4.43 -0.27 -25.78
N ASN A 121 3.95 -0.82 -24.65
CA ASN A 121 4.59 -1.88 -23.88
C ASN A 121 6.04 -1.55 -23.47
N LYS A 122 6.37 -0.25 -23.35
CA LYS A 122 7.69 0.23 -22.92
C LYS A 122 7.62 0.87 -21.53
N LEU A 123 8.64 0.60 -20.73
CA LEU A 123 8.89 1.24 -19.44
C LEU A 123 10.24 1.97 -19.50
N THR A 124 10.35 3.07 -18.78
CA THR A 124 11.61 3.80 -18.59
C THR A 124 11.93 3.86 -17.09
N VAL A 125 13.21 4.04 -16.76
CA VAL A 125 13.59 4.35 -15.39
C VAL A 125 13.12 5.78 -15.08
N PRO A 126 12.26 6.01 -14.09
CA PRO A 126 11.88 7.38 -13.72
C PRO A 126 13.07 8.09 -13.05
N ASP A 127 13.27 9.36 -13.40
CA ASP A 127 14.36 10.18 -12.85
C ASP A 127 14.27 10.34 -11.33
N GLU A 128 13.06 10.24 -10.76
CA GLU A 128 12.84 10.37 -9.32
C GLU A 128 13.17 9.11 -8.51
N ILE A 129 13.48 7.98 -9.18
CA ILE A 129 13.85 6.73 -8.50
C ILE A 129 15.36 6.69 -8.25
N LYS A 130 15.72 6.81 -6.97
CA LYS A 130 17.09 6.58 -6.52
C LYS A 130 17.35 5.07 -6.41
N PRO A 131 18.50 4.57 -6.89
CA PRO A 131 18.90 3.19 -6.64
C PRO A 131 18.96 2.95 -5.12
N LEU A 132 18.42 1.82 -4.69
CA LEU A 132 18.51 1.37 -3.31
C LEU A 132 19.87 0.67 -3.10
N ILE A 133 20.96 1.47 -3.15
CA ILE A 133 22.34 1.03 -2.87
C ILE A 133 22.40 0.50 -1.43
#